data_AF-A0A399EJH8-F1
#
_entry.id   AF-A0A399EJH8-F1
#
_cell.length_a   1.000
_cell.length_b   1.000
_cell.length_c   1.000
_cell.angle_alpha   90.00
_cell.angle_beta   90.00
_cell.angle_gamma   90.00
#
_symmetry.space_group_name_H-M   'P 1'
#
loop_
_entity.id
_entity.type
_entity.pdbx_description
1 polymer ?
#
loop_
_entity_poly.entity_id
_entity_poly.type
_entity_poly.pdbx_seq_one_letter_code
_entity_poly.pdbx_strand_id
1 'polypeptide(L)'
;MLNVRSPEIQQDEGVTVELFASFLSGFGRKVYRVAEGKVFQIPAGRAHAHGNIDLLYPVSGEIWVAYTDAKGQVCKQRLEPGKAYTIPPNVPHQVEIRGGILETLFPTTVYTKTIPMRYLEGGFF
;
A
#
# COMPACT_ATOMS: atom_id res chain seq x y z
N MET A 1 -0.25 -9.55 29.13
CA MET A 1 -1.03 -8.49 28.45
C MET A 1 -0.25 -8.06 27.21
N LEU A 2 -0.79 -8.28 26.01
CA LEU A 2 -0.23 -7.71 24.79
C LEU A 2 -0.57 -6.21 24.79
N ASN A 3 0.44 -5.36 24.89
CA ASN A 3 0.30 -3.91 24.80
C ASN A 3 0.02 -3.57 23.33
N VAL A 4 -1.23 -3.69 22.90
CA VAL A 4 -1.66 -3.25 21.57
C VAL A 4 -1.71 -1.73 21.64
N ARG A 5 -0.63 -1.06 21.22
CA ARG A 5 -0.66 0.39 20.98
C ARG A 5 -1.72 0.65 19.91
N SER A 6 -2.59 1.64 20.15
CA SER A 6 -3.54 2.11 19.13
C SER A 6 -2.78 2.41 17.83
N PRO A 7 -3.37 2.12 16.66
CA PRO A 7 -2.73 2.43 15.39
C PRO A 7 -2.44 3.92 15.29
N GLU A 8 -1.34 4.27 14.61
CA GLU A 8 -1.15 5.62 14.11
C GLU A 8 -2.16 5.81 12.97
N ILE A 9 -2.89 6.93 12.96
CA ILE A 9 -3.94 7.21 11.97
C ILE A 9 -3.69 8.57 11.34
N GLN A 10 -3.72 8.64 10.02
CA GLN A 10 -3.80 9.88 9.27
C GLN A 10 -5.05 9.86 8.39
N GLN A 11 -5.78 10.97 8.37
CA GLN A 11 -6.99 11.12 7.58
C GLN A 11 -6.94 12.44 6.84
N ASP A 12 -7.38 12.44 5.58
CA ASP A 12 -7.56 13.63 4.78
C ASP A 12 -8.41 13.36 3.54
N GLU A 13 -9.22 14.34 3.14
CA GLU A 13 -9.99 14.36 1.89
C GLU A 13 -10.57 13.01 1.39
N GLY A 14 -11.13 12.21 2.31
CA GLY A 14 -11.73 10.91 1.98
C GLY A 14 -10.75 9.75 1.90
N VAL A 15 -9.51 9.93 2.34
CA VAL A 15 -8.51 8.89 2.54
C VAL A 15 -8.22 8.75 4.03
N THR A 16 -8.16 7.50 4.50
CA THR A 16 -7.70 7.16 5.85
C THR A 16 -6.60 6.12 5.74
N VAL A 17 -5.50 6.36 6.44
CA VAL A 17 -4.38 5.41 6.53
C VAL A 17 -4.16 5.06 7.99
N GLU A 18 -4.24 3.78 8.31
CA GLU A 18 -4.02 3.23 9.65
C GLU A 18 -2.75 2.39 9.64
N LEU A 19 -1.81 2.65 10.56
CA LEU A 19 -0.56 1.92 10.71
C LEU A 19 -0.53 1.16 12.03
N PHE A 20 -0.42 -0.16 11.92
CA PHE A 20 -0.25 -1.10 13.01
C PHE A 20 1.18 -1.64 12.96
N ALA A 21 2.11 -0.97 13.66
CA ALA A 21 3.53 -1.34 13.65
C ALA A 21 3.83 -2.70 14.32
N SER A 22 2.88 -3.30 15.03
CA SER A 22 3.02 -4.60 15.69
C SER A 22 1.72 -5.39 15.56
N PHE A 23 1.40 -5.78 14.33
CA PHE A 23 0.16 -6.48 14.01
C PHE A 23 0.25 -7.98 14.30
N LEU A 24 1.31 -8.62 13.81
CA LEU A 24 1.65 -10.02 14.09
C LEU A 24 3.14 -10.10 14.44
N SER A 25 3.58 -11.16 15.10
CA SER A 25 5.01 -11.32 15.42
C SER A 25 5.86 -11.22 14.16
N GLY A 26 6.75 -10.22 14.09
CA GLY A 26 7.61 -9.94 12.94
C GLY A 26 6.95 -9.20 11.77
N PHE A 27 5.67 -8.84 11.86
CA PHE A 27 4.93 -8.14 10.80
C PHE A 27 4.13 -6.94 11.31
N GLY A 28 4.21 -5.87 10.53
CA GLY A 28 3.34 -4.71 10.63
C GLY A 28 2.25 -4.77 9.56
N ARG A 29 1.19 -4.00 9.77
CA ARG A 29 0.07 -3.86 8.84
C ARG A 29 -0.22 -2.39 8.61
N LYS A 30 -0.48 -2.01 7.37
CA LYS A 30 -1.03 -0.70 7.03
C LYS A 30 -2.31 -0.87 6.24
N VAL A 31 -3.35 -0.16 6.64
CA VAL A 31 -4.67 -0.18 5.99
C VAL A 31 -4.90 1.16 5.34
N TYR A 32 -5.25 1.15 4.06
CA TYR A 32 -5.65 2.31 3.29
C TYR A 32 -7.14 2.19 3.00
N ARG A 33 -7.91 3.21 3.38
CA ARG A 33 -9.32 3.36 3.04
C ARG A 33 -9.46 4.60 2.17
N VAL A 34 -10.04 4.45 1.01
CA VAL A 34 -10.25 5.52 0.04
C VAL A 34 -11.72 5.59 -0.26
N ALA A 35 -12.32 6.76 -0.07
CA ALA A 35 -13.74 6.99 -0.30
C ALA A 35 -14.09 6.78 -1.78
N GLU A 36 -15.35 6.43 -2.04
CA GLU A 36 -15.87 6.33 -3.39
C GLU A 36 -15.66 7.64 -4.16
N GLY A 37 -15.29 7.55 -5.45
CA GLY A 37 -14.96 8.70 -6.29
C GLY A 37 -13.59 9.34 -6.00
N LYS A 38 -12.82 8.85 -5.03
CA LYS A 38 -11.45 9.31 -4.74
C LYS A 38 -10.40 8.32 -5.25
N VAL A 39 -9.21 8.84 -5.51
CA VAL A 39 -8.04 8.08 -5.97
C VAL A 39 -6.86 8.38 -5.06
N PHE A 40 -6.12 7.35 -4.66
CA PHE A 40 -4.92 7.47 -3.84
C PHE A 40 -3.77 6.64 -4.43
N GLN A 41 -2.57 7.20 -4.46
CA GLN A 41 -1.38 6.56 -5.04
C GLN A 41 -0.26 6.32 -4.02
N ILE A 42 0.38 5.15 -4.08
CA ILE A 42 1.43 4.69 -3.17
C ILE A 42 2.63 4.19 -3.98
N PRO A 43 3.76 4.92 -4.03
CA PRO A 43 3.95 6.25 -3.48
C PRO A 43 3.32 7.28 -4.44
N ALA A 44 3.31 8.54 -4.03
CA ALA A 44 2.85 9.61 -4.88
C ALA A 44 3.94 9.95 -5.94
N GLY A 45 3.63 9.80 -7.23
CA GLY A 45 4.32 10.48 -8.34
C GLY A 45 5.55 9.79 -8.93
N ARG A 46 6.26 8.93 -8.18
CA ARG A 46 7.39 8.15 -8.71
C ARG A 46 7.43 6.77 -8.10
N ALA A 47 7.57 5.71 -8.89
CA ALA A 47 7.71 4.35 -8.38
C ALA A 47 8.80 4.25 -7.30
N HIS A 48 8.56 3.46 -6.25
CA HIS A 48 9.57 3.11 -5.25
C HIS A 48 9.88 1.62 -5.34
N ALA A 49 11.03 1.22 -4.80
CA ALA A 49 11.38 -0.18 -4.64
C ALA A 49 11.70 -0.42 -3.15
N HIS A 50 11.25 -1.55 -2.63
CA HIS A 50 11.62 -2.02 -1.30
C HIS A 50 12.68 -3.10 -1.42
N GLY A 51 13.67 -3.12 -0.54
CA GLY A 51 14.65 -4.22 -0.46
C GLY A 51 14.05 -5.57 -0.02
N ASN A 52 12.74 -5.62 0.23
CA ASN A 52 11.99 -6.78 0.72
C ASN A 52 10.69 -6.94 -0.06
N ILE A 53 10.03 -8.08 0.14
CA ILE A 53 8.69 -8.32 -0.38
C ILE A 53 7.70 -7.28 0.19
N ASP A 54 6.77 -6.82 -0.64
CA ASP A 54 5.58 -6.11 -0.17
C ASP A 54 4.35 -6.99 -0.47
N LEU A 55 3.49 -7.14 0.53
CA LEU A 55 2.30 -7.97 0.42
C LEU A 55 1.08 -7.07 0.38
N LEU A 56 0.37 -7.09 -0.74
CA LEU A 56 -0.85 -6.33 -0.97
C LEU A 56 -2.06 -7.26 -0.80
N TYR A 57 -3.03 -6.82 -0.02
CA TYR A 57 -4.30 -7.52 0.22
C TYR A 57 -5.45 -6.56 -0.11
N PRO A 58 -5.91 -6.56 -1.37
CA PRO A 58 -7.11 -5.84 -1.78
C PRO A 58 -8.32 -6.39 -1.01
N VAL A 59 -9.01 -5.55 -0.26
CA VAL A 59 -10.22 -5.93 0.49
C VAL A 59 -11.46 -5.55 -0.31
N SER A 60 -11.49 -4.36 -0.89
CA SER A 60 -12.59 -3.88 -1.73
C SER A 60 -12.14 -2.79 -2.70
N GLY A 61 -12.99 -2.48 -3.68
CA GLY A 61 -12.78 -1.38 -4.61
C GLY A 61 -11.97 -1.74 -5.85
N GLU A 62 -11.47 -0.72 -6.54
CA GLU A 62 -10.61 -0.86 -7.72
C GLU A 62 -9.16 -0.52 -7.36
N ILE A 63 -8.31 -1.55 -7.29
CA ILE A 63 -6.89 -1.41 -6.92
C ILE A 63 -6.04 -1.84 -8.11
N TRP A 64 -5.09 -1.00 -8.47
CA TRP A 64 -4.13 -1.25 -9.54
C TRP A 64 -2.71 -1.24 -8.99
N VAL A 65 -1.86 -2.10 -9.52
CA VAL A 65 -0.41 -2.03 -9.37
C VAL A 65 0.22 -1.76 -10.72
N ALA A 66 1.13 -0.81 -10.77
CA ALA A 66 2.05 -0.62 -11.88
C ALA A 66 3.46 -0.95 -11.41
N TYR A 67 4.23 -1.68 -12.20
CA TYR A 67 5.58 -2.10 -11.86
C TYR A 67 6.45 -2.24 -13.10
N THR A 68 7.76 -2.16 -12.91
CA THR A 68 8.73 -2.48 -13.97
C THR A 68 9.12 -3.95 -13.89
N ASP A 69 8.93 -4.70 -14.98
CA ASP A 69 9.32 -6.10 -15.04
C ASP A 69 10.84 -6.30 -15.17
N ALA A 70 11.28 -7.57 -15.16
CA ALA A 70 12.71 -7.92 -15.29
C ALA A 70 13.34 -7.50 -16.64
N LYS A 71 12.52 -7.15 -17.64
CA LYS A 71 12.95 -6.67 -18.95
C LYS A 71 12.94 -5.14 -19.04
N GLY A 72 12.60 -4.44 -17.96
CA GLY A 72 12.50 -2.99 -17.92
C GLY A 72 11.17 -2.44 -18.47
N GLN A 73 10.17 -3.28 -18.71
CA GLN A 73 8.88 -2.85 -19.25
C GLN A 73 7.92 -2.44 -18.14
N VAL A 74 7.15 -1.36 -18.37
CA VAL A 74 6.09 -0.95 -17.46
C VAL A 74 4.87 -1.84 -17.66
N CYS A 75 4.52 -2.59 -16.62
CA CYS A 75 3.32 -3.41 -16.56
C CYS A 75 2.29 -2.75 -15.64
N LYS A 76 1.01 -2.94 -15.94
CA LYS A 76 -0.11 -2.49 -15.10
C LYS A 76 -1.14 -3.61 -14.95
N GLN A 77 -1.55 -3.89 -13.73
CA GLN A 77 -2.46 -4.98 -13.39
C GLN A 77 -3.51 -4.52 -12.36
N ARG A 78 -4.78 -4.87 -12.59
CA ARG A 78 -5.82 -4.75 -11.58
C ARG A 78 -5.70 -5.91 -10.61
N LEU A 79 -5.79 -5.63 -9.32
CA LEU A 79 -5.79 -6.63 -8.27
C LEU A 79 -7.22 -7.06 -7.94
N GLU A 80 -7.41 -8.35 -7.70
CA GLU A 80 -8.71 -8.91 -7.33
C GLU A 80 -8.92 -8.81 -5.81
N PRO A 81 -10.04 -8.24 -5.34
CA PRO A 81 -10.44 -8.30 -3.94
C PRO A 81 -10.42 -9.72 -3.38
N GLY A 82 -9.87 -9.89 -2.19
CA GLY A 82 -9.73 -11.18 -1.51
C GLY A 82 -8.54 -12.04 -1.95
N LYS A 83 -7.77 -11.62 -2.97
CA LYS A 83 -6.55 -12.33 -3.40
C LYS A 83 -5.29 -11.52 -3.07
N ALA A 84 -4.38 -12.13 -2.33
CA ALA A 84 -3.09 -11.55 -2.03
C ALA A 84 -2.27 -11.36 -3.31
N TYR A 85 -1.54 -10.25 -3.39
CA TYR A 85 -0.56 -9.98 -4.43
C TYR A 85 0.79 -9.67 -3.78
N THR A 86 1.85 -10.32 -4.27
CA THR A 86 3.21 -10.14 -3.75
C THR A 86 4.03 -9.36 -4.75
N ILE A 87 4.65 -8.27 -4.29
CA ILE A 87 5.65 -7.55 -5.06
C ILE A 87 7.03 -8.06 -4.63
N PRO A 88 7.86 -8.57 -5.55
CA PRO A 88 9.20 -9.01 -5.22
C PRO A 88 10.11 -7.86 -4.73
N PRO A 89 11.19 -8.19 -4.00
CA PRO A 89 12.20 -7.20 -3.62
C PRO A 89 12.80 -6.50 -4.84
N ASN A 90 13.17 -5.24 -4.66
CA ASN A 90 13.86 -4.38 -5.63
C ASN A 90 13.10 -4.17 -6.95
N VAL A 91 11.79 -4.46 -6.98
CA VAL A 91 10.91 -4.14 -8.10
C VAL A 91 10.35 -2.73 -7.91
N PRO A 92 10.69 -1.77 -8.78
CA PRO A 92 10.05 -0.46 -8.75
C PRO A 92 8.56 -0.60 -9.04
N HIS A 93 7.72 -0.06 -8.17
CA HIS A 93 6.27 -0.15 -8.28
C HIS A 93 5.55 1.07 -7.73
N GLN A 94 4.29 1.19 -8.14
CA GLN A 94 3.30 2.12 -7.62
C GLN A 94 1.95 1.39 -7.52
N VAL A 95 1.20 1.67 -6.46
CA VAL A 95 -0.15 1.16 -6.24
C VAL A 95 -1.13 2.33 -6.32
N GLU A 96 -2.26 2.14 -6.98
CA GLU A 96 -3.36 3.10 -7.03
C GLU A 96 -4.62 2.44 -6.47
N ILE A 97 -5.30 3.15 -5.58
CA ILE A 97 -6.54 2.72 -4.95
C ILE A 97 -7.61 3.73 -5.38
N ARG A 98 -8.59 3.26 -6.16
CA ARG A 98 -9.73 4.05 -6.63
C ARG A 98 -10.97 3.58 -5.88
N GLY A 99 -11.35 4.31 -4.83
CA GLY A 99 -12.47 3.98 -3.95
C GLY A 99 -12.45 2.53 -3.43
N GLY A 100 -11.91 2.29 -2.23
CA GLY A 100 -11.77 0.94 -1.72
C GLY A 100 -10.93 0.81 -0.47
N ILE A 101 -10.62 -0.44 -0.13
CA ILE A 101 -9.77 -0.77 1.02
C ILE A 101 -8.63 -1.66 0.53
N LEU A 102 -7.40 -1.23 0.80
CA LEU A 102 -6.19 -2.02 0.60
C LEU A 102 -5.48 -2.22 1.93
N GLU A 103 -5.11 -3.45 2.22
CA GLU A 103 -4.19 -3.74 3.31
C GLU A 103 -2.81 -4.09 2.76
N THR A 104 -1.78 -3.67 3.49
CA THR A 104 -0.40 -4.05 3.18
C THR A 104 0.25 -4.65 4.41
N LEU A 105 0.96 -5.76 4.24
CA LEU A 105 1.76 -6.37 5.29
C LEU A 105 3.24 -6.20 4.98
N PHE A 106 4.03 -5.85 5.99
CA PHE A 106 5.46 -5.62 5.85
C PHE A 106 6.24 -6.21 7.03
N PRO A 107 7.43 -6.78 6.81
CA PRO A 107 8.23 -7.35 7.88
C PRO A 107 8.84 -6.25 8.76
N THR A 108 8.54 -6.26 10.06
CA THR A 108 9.02 -5.25 11.02
C THR A 108 10.45 -5.50 11.48
N THR A 109 10.98 -6.70 11.26
CA THR A 109 12.38 -7.04 11.54
C THR A 109 13.35 -6.38 10.57
N VAL A 110 12.86 -5.83 9.45
CA VAL A 110 13.73 -5.32 8.38
C VAL A 110 13.59 -3.81 8.19
N TYR A 111 12.41 -3.22 8.41
CA TYR A 111 12.24 -1.76 8.37
C TYR A 111 10.94 -1.31 9.05
N THR A 112 10.96 -0.07 9.52
CA THR A 112 9.79 0.62 10.06
C THR A 112 9.10 1.38 8.94
N LYS A 113 7.84 1.05 8.60
CA LYS A 113 7.02 1.93 7.75
C LYS A 113 6.47 3.08 8.59
N THR A 114 6.46 4.29 8.04
CA THR A 114 5.70 5.45 8.54
C THR A 114 4.48 5.67 7.67
N ILE A 115 3.49 6.44 8.12
CA ILE A 115 2.41 6.88 7.26
C ILE A 115 2.98 7.82 6.16
N PRO A 116 2.58 7.69 4.88
CA PRO A 116 3.15 8.51 3.82
C PRO A 116 2.84 10.00 4.07
N MET A 117 3.86 10.86 4.03
CA MET A 117 3.70 12.26 4.44
C MET A 117 3.06 13.20 3.39
N ARG A 118 2.64 12.75 2.20
CA ARG A 118 2.14 13.68 1.14
C ARG A 118 1.09 13.09 0.18
N TYR A 119 0.13 13.95 -0.19
CA TYR A 119 -0.87 13.80 -1.26
C TYR A 119 -0.25 13.96 -2.65
N LEU A 120 -0.92 13.39 -3.66
CA LEU A 120 -0.91 13.95 -5.01
C LEU A 120 -2.34 14.07 -5.53
N GLU A 121 -2.68 15.25 -6.03
CA GLU A 121 -3.78 15.42 -6.96
C GLU A 121 -3.32 14.86 -8.33
N GLY A 122 -4.05 13.88 -8.85
CA GLY A 122 -3.78 13.29 -10.17
C GLY A 122 -3.76 11.76 -10.15
N GLY A 123 -4.60 11.15 -10.99
CA GLY A 123 -4.49 9.73 -11.31
C GLY A 123 -3.28 9.44 -12.20
N PHE A 124 -3.05 8.18 -12.57
CA PHE A 124 -2.02 7.84 -13.55
C PHE A 124 -2.26 8.60 -14.87
N PHE A 125 -1.33 9.51 -15.18
CA PHE A 125 -1.24 10.34 -16.39
C PHE A 125 -2.28 11.46 -16.52
#